data_AF-A0A9P4UAK0-F1
#
_entry.id   AF-A0A9P4UAK0-F1
#
_cell.length_a   1.000
_cell.length_b   1.000
_cell.length_c   1.000
_cell.angle_alpha   90.00
_cell.angle_beta   90.00
_cell.angle_gamma   90.00
#
_symmetry.space_group_name_H-M   'P 1'
#
loop_
_entity.id
_entity.type
_entity.pdbx_description
1 polymer ?
#
loop_
_entity_poly.entity_id
_entity_poly.type
_entity_poly.pdbx_seq_one_letter_code
_entity_poly.pdbx_strand_id
1 'polypeptide(L)'
;MDDLQLDELYWKTENDTAFHAVSYKEKQSNDKQTRNAELDDDLRLPAFFTSNCTKVVYCLLPQVREVLGDDPEFDKASWSREYIDPELILFDVDENGNQNKNPLPFLAHDFITIKSKDNQQFVLDVSGDQFGLKEWLYTKKDYWKLLLDGQAPEITCEATKLHKVESEDTRNSALQSAVEQALEEVKADWAREYIFWKDLHLLPEWKRSQLQKSIAAKVRVKVVATLSD
;
A
#
# COMPACT_ATOMS: atom_id res chain seq x y z
N MET A 1 -15.24 -0.27 -14.76
CA MET A 1 -16.39 -0.73 -13.95
C MET A 1 -17.02 0.50 -13.33
N ASP A 2 -18.24 0.39 -12.78
CA ASP A 2 -18.91 1.53 -12.13
C ASP A 2 -18.03 2.11 -11.02
N ASP A 3 -17.87 3.44 -11.01
CA ASP A 3 -17.26 4.20 -9.91
C ASP A 3 -17.74 3.62 -8.57
N LEU A 4 -16.87 3.04 -7.76
CA LEU A 4 -17.27 2.58 -6.43
C LEU A 4 -17.51 3.82 -5.55
N GLN A 5 -18.75 3.99 -5.09
CA GLN A 5 -19.07 4.97 -4.08
C GLN A 5 -18.86 4.33 -2.71
N LEU A 6 -17.97 4.91 -1.92
CA LEU A 6 -17.74 4.49 -0.54
C LEU A 6 -18.64 5.36 0.36
N ASP A 7 -19.45 4.74 1.21
CA ASP A 7 -20.26 5.43 2.21
C ASP A 7 -19.83 4.99 3.63
N GLU A 8 -19.57 5.95 4.51
CA GLU A 8 -19.29 5.71 5.93
C GLU A 8 -20.61 5.64 6.70
N LEU A 9 -20.83 4.52 7.39
CA LEU A 9 -22.09 4.24 8.08
C LEU A 9 -21.99 4.40 9.60
N TYR A 10 -20.78 4.28 10.15
CA TYR A 10 -20.53 4.33 11.59
C TYR A 10 -19.06 4.62 11.90
N TRP A 11 -18.81 5.41 12.95
CA TRP A 11 -17.47 5.59 13.51
C TRP A 11 -17.46 5.61 15.04
N LYS A 12 -16.37 5.12 15.64
CA LYS A 12 -16.05 5.21 17.07
C LYS A 12 -14.55 5.17 17.30
N THR A 13 -14.05 5.79 18.35
CA THR A 13 -12.68 5.62 18.85
C THR A 13 -12.69 4.88 20.18
N GLU A 14 -11.80 3.90 20.34
CA GLU A 14 -11.60 3.15 21.60
C GLU A 14 -10.12 2.77 21.73
N ASN A 15 -9.51 3.08 22.89
CA ASN A 15 -8.08 2.85 23.16
C ASN A 15 -7.15 3.39 22.06
N ASP A 16 -7.38 4.61 21.60
CA ASP A 16 -6.67 5.27 20.50
C ASP A 16 -6.81 4.60 19.11
N THR A 17 -7.58 3.50 19.00
CA THR A 17 -7.95 2.89 17.71
C THR A 17 -9.25 3.49 17.19
N ALA A 18 -9.24 3.93 15.93
CA ALA A 18 -10.41 4.38 15.20
C ALA A 18 -11.09 3.20 14.49
N PHE A 19 -12.41 3.09 14.61
CA PHE A 19 -13.23 2.03 14.03
C PHE A 19 -14.22 2.66 13.07
N HIS A 20 -14.18 2.28 11.80
CA HIS A 20 -15.09 2.78 10.77
C HIS A 20 -15.81 1.64 10.06
N ALA A 21 -17.11 1.77 9.84
CA ALA A 21 -17.86 0.88 8.96
C ALA A 21 -18.02 1.54 7.59
N VAL A 22 -17.49 0.88 6.55
CA VAL A 22 -17.51 1.34 5.16
C VAL A 22 -18.37 0.40 4.33
N SER A 23 -19.22 0.96 3.48
CA SER A 23 -19.97 0.21 2.47
C SER A 23 -19.53 0.61 1.07
N TYR A 24 -19.44 -0.37 0.18
CA TYR A 24 -19.14 -0.17 -1.24
C TYR A 24 -20.45 -0.24 -2.03
N LYS A 25 -20.84 0.85 -2.68
CA LYS A 25 -21.99 0.89 -3.59
C LYS A 25 -21.49 0.96 -5.03
N GLU A 26 -22.02 0.09 -5.89
CA GLU A 26 -21.89 0.26 -7.34
C GLU A 26 -22.66 1.54 -7.73
N LYS A 27 -21.98 2.49 -8.38
CA LYS A 27 -22.64 3.70 -8.85
C LYS A 27 -23.60 3.34 -9.97
N GLN A 28 -24.90 3.43 -9.68
CA GLN A 28 -25.92 3.24 -10.70
C GLN A 28 -25.80 4.37 -11.74
N SER A 29 -25.57 4.00 -13.00
CA SER A 29 -25.25 4.91 -14.12
C SER A 29 -26.30 5.99 -14.44
N ASN A 30 -27.46 5.99 -13.77
CA ASN A 30 -28.56 6.92 -14.01
C ASN A 30 -28.81 7.95 -12.90
N ASP A 31 -28.13 7.87 -11.75
CA ASP A 31 -28.40 8.79 -10.64
C ASP A 31 -27.57 10.07 -10.77
N LYS A 32 -28.20 11.10 -11.37
CA LYS A 32 -27.58 12.41 -11.61
C LYS A 32 -27.37 13.27 -10.36
N GLN A 33 -27.65 12.77 -9.15
CA GLN A 33 -27.62 13.63 -7.96
C GLN A 33 -27.60 12.87 -6.63
N THR A 34 -26.80 11.81 -6.49
CA THR A 34 -26.39 11.43 -5.12
C THR A 34 -25.42 12.49 -4.63
N ARG A 35 -25.85 13.24 -3.61
CA ARG A 35 -24.92 14.00 -2.77
C ARG A 35 -23.94 12.98 -2.21
N ASN A 36 -22.75 12.89 -2.81
CA ASN A 36 -21.63 12.21 -2.19
C ASN A 36 -21.54 12.80 -0.78
N ALA A 37 -21.84 12.02 0.25
CA ALA A 37 -21.13 12.24 1.49
C ALA A 37 -19.68 11.96 1.08
N GLU A 38 -18.94 13.02 0.77
CA GLU A 38 -17.53 12.91 0.41
C GLU A 38 -16.88 12.26 1.62
N LEU A 39 -16.69 10.96 1.50
CA LEU A 39 -15.95 10.20 2.45
C LEU A 39 -14.57 10.82 2.49
N ASP A 40 -14.09 11.11 3.70
CA ASP A 40 -12.82 11.82 3.87
C ASP A 40 -11.76 11.14 2.99
N ASP A 41 -11.03 11.92 2.21
CA ASP A 41 -9.97 11.42 1.31
C ASP A 41 -8.98 10.52 2.10
N ASP A 42 -8.90 10.75 3.41
CA ASP A 42 -8.13 10.03 4.40
C ASP A 42 -8.59 8.58 4.66
N LEU A 43 -9.86 8.23 4.40
CA LEU A 43 -10.39 6.85 4.60
C LEU A 43 -10.49 6.05 3.30
N ARG A 44 -10.54 6.73 2.15
CA ARG A 44 -10.70 6.08 0.84
C ARG A 44 -9.49 5.21 0.50
N LEU A 45 -8.27 5.68 0.76
CA LEU A 45 -7.05 4.91 0.48
C LEU A 45 -6.86 3.74 1.46
N PRO A 46 -7.02 3.92 2.78
CA PRO A 46 -7.03 2.81 3.73
C PRO A 46 -8.01 1.70 3.34
N ALA A 47 -9.27 2.07 3.04
CA ALA A 47 -10.30 1.12 2.62
C ALA A 47 -9.90 0.35 1.34
N PHE A 48 -9.21 1.02 0.43
CA PHE A 48 -8.71 0.41 -0.79
C PHE A 48 -7.67 -0.69 -0.51
N PHE A 49 -6.75 -0.49 0.44
CA PHE A 49 -5.65 -1.41 0.70
C PHE A 49 -6.01 -2.65 1.52
N THR A 50 -7.11 -2.61 2.27
CA THR A 50 -7.60 -3.75 3.10
C THR A 50 -7.65 -5.10 2.38
N SER A 51 -7.85 -5.10 1.06
CA SER A 51 -7.93 -6.31 0.22
C SER A 51 -6.79 -6.46 -0.79
N ASN A 52 -5.84 -5.51 -0.79
CA ASN A 52 -4.84 -5.38 -1.86
C ASN A 52 -3.39 -5.30 -1.38
N CYS A 53 -3.10 -5.29 -0.08
CA CYS A 53 -1.73 -5.18 0.44
C CYS A 53 -0.77 -6.22 -0.13
N THR A 54 -1.21 -7.48 -0.26
CA THR A 54 -0.42 -8.54 -0.90
C THR A 54 -0.09 -8.19 -2.35
N LYS A 55 -1.10 -7.75 -3.14
CA LYS A 55 -0.93 -7.38 -4.56
C LYS A 55 0.08 -6.25 -4.73
N VAL A 56 -0.01 -5.25 -3.86
CA VAL A 56 0.89 -4.10 -3.86
C VAL A 56 2.34 -4.54 -3.61
N VAL A 57 2.58 -5.41 -2.62
CA VAL A 57 3.91 -5.96 -2.36
C VAL A 57 4.46 -6.71 -3.57
N TYR A 58 3.64 -7.52 -4.24
CA TYR A 58 4.10 -8.23 -5.44
C TYR A 58 4.51 -7.29 -6.56
N CYS A 59 3.73 -6.25 -6.84
CA CYS A 59 4.05 -5.29 -7.90
C CYS A 59 5.33 -4.50 -7.57
N LEU A 60 5.58 -4.20 -6.30
CA LEU A 60 6.70 -3.35 -5.88
C LEU A 60 8.00 -4.11 -5.63
N LEU A 61 7.94 -5.37 -5.19
CA LEU A 61 9.14 -6.11 -4.80
C LEU A 61 10.18 -6.24 -5.92
N PRO A 62 9.83 -6.55 -7.18
CA PRO A 62 10.78 -6.56 -8.29
C PRO A 62 11.41 -5.19 -8.51
N GLN A 63 10.60 -4.12 -8.47
CA GLN A 63 11.05 -2.74 -8.66
C GLN A 63 12.03 -2.30 -7.56
N VAL A 64 11.76 -2.67 -6.31
CA VAL A 64 12.66 -2.41 -5.18
C VAL A 64 13.98 -3.16 -5.36
N ARG A 65 13.94 -4.42 -5.80
CA ARG A 65 15.15 -5.22 -6.07
C ARG A 65 15.98 -4.64 -7.23
N GLU A 66 15.32 -4.15 -8.27
CA GLU A 66 15.99 -3.50 -9.40
C GLU A 66 16.65 -2.19 -8.96
N VAL A 67 15.90 -1.31 -8.30
CA VAL A 67 16.39 0.01 -7.88
C VAL A 67 17.55 -0.09 -6.88
N LEU A 68 17.50 -1.04 -5.95
CA LEU A 68 18.54 -1.25 -4.94
C LEU A 68 19.65 -2.20 -5.40
N GLY A 69 19.49 -2.89 -6.54
CA GLY A 69 20.41 -3.94 -6.98
C GLY A 69 21.85 -3.47 -7.22
N ASP A 70 22.01 -2.21 -7.61
CA ASP A 70 23.32 -1.57 -7.83
C ASP A 70 23.89 -0.89 -6.57
N ASP A 71 23.12 -0.83 -5.47
CA ASP A 71 23.56 -0.22 -4.22
C ASP A 71 24.59 -1.14 -3.52
N PRO A 72 25.83 -0.67 -3.25
CA PRO A 72 26.85 -1.50 -2.62
C PRO A 72 26.49 -1.93 -1.19
N GLU A 73 25.58 -1.24 -0.50
CA GLU A 73 25.13 -1.57 0.85
C GLU A 73 23.94 -2.52 0.88
N PHE A 74 23.26 -2.74 -0.26
CA PHE A 74 22.11 -3.63 -0.37
C PHE A 74 22.51 -5.11 -0.32
N ASP A 75 21.80 -5.90 0.51
CA ASP A 75 21.95 -7.37 0.59
C ASP A 75 20.75 -8.05 -0.08
N LYS A 76 19.53 -7.79 0.41
CA LYS A 76 18.31 -8.38 -0.15
C LYS A 76 17.05 -7.59 0.18
N ALA A 77 16.04 -7.74 -0.68
CA ALA A 77 14.66 -7.39 -0.38
C ALA A 77 13.78 -8.64 -0.46
N SER A 78 12.91 -8.84 0.52
CA SER A 78 12.03 -10.02 0.63
C SER A 78 10.65 -9.61 1.08
N TRP A 79 9.63 -10.34 0.64
CA TRP A 79 8.28 -10.21 1.17
C TRP A 79 8.19 -10.79 2.60
N SER A 80 7.48 -10.11 3.48
CA SER A 80 7.18 -10.56 4.85
C SER A 80 5.70 -10.34 5.17
N ARG A 81 5.17 -11.11 6.12
CA ARG A 81 3.80 -10.99 6.61
C ARG A 81 3.78 -11.09 8.13
N GLU A 82 3.10 -10.16 8.79
CA GLU A 82 2.93 -10.12 10.25
C GLU A 82 1.53 -9.65 10.65
N TYR A 83 1.17 -9.76 11.93
CA TYR A 83 -0.04 -9.16 12.47
C TYR A 83 0.24 -7.73 12.96
N ILE A 84 -0.46 -6.74 12.42
CA ILE A 84 -0.33 -5.33 12.80
C ILE A 84 -1.25 -5.02 13.97
N ASP A 85 -0.79 -4.18 14.90
CA ASP A 85 -1.60 -3.52 15.93
C ASP A 85 -2.16 -2.21 15.34
N PRO A 86 -3.45 -2.17 14.96
CA PRO A 86 -3.96 -1.09 14.13
C PRO A 86 -4.37 0.15 14.94
N GLU A 87 -4.03 1.33 14.41
CA GLU A 87 -4.64 2.60 14.81
C GLU A 87 -5.99 2.83 14.10
N LEU A 88 -6.24 2.12 13.00
CA LEU A 88 -7.45 2.17 12.19
C LEU A 88 -7.97 0.76 11.86
N ILE A 89 -9.24 0.51 12.16
CA ILE A 89 -9.96 -0.70 11.78
C ILE A 89 -11.14 -0.34 10.89
N LEU A 90 -11.17 -0.95 9.70
CA LEU A 90 -12.24 -0.80 8.72
C LEU A 90 -13.10 -2.07 8.67
N PHE A 91 -14.41 -1.92 8.79
CA PHE A 91 -15.38 -2.99 8.63
C PHE A 91 -16.10 -2.85 7.30
N ASP A 92 -16.08 -3.93 6.52
CA ASP A 92 -16.92 -4.06 5.32
C ASP A 92 -18.35 -4.44 5.74
N VAL A 93 -19.29 -3.55 5.43
CA VAL A 93 -20.71 -3.70 5.73
C VAL A 93 -21.54 -3.56 4.46
N ASP A 94 -22.66 -4.27 4.40
CA ASP A 94 -23.60 -4.13 3.28
C ASP A 94 -24.30 -2.76 3.28
N GLU A 95 -25.10 -2.49 2.25
CA GLU A 95 -25.87 -1.24 2.10
C GLU A 95 -26.86 -0.96 3.24
N ASN A 96 -27.20 -1.98 4.03
CA ASN A 96 -28.09 -1.90 5.18
C ASN A 96 -27.31 -1.80 6.51
N GLY A 97 -25.97 -1.72 6.46
CA GLY A 97 -25.09 -1.69 7.62
C GLY A 97 -24.91 -3.05 8.31
N ASN A 98 -25.33 -4.15 7.69
CA ASN A 98 -25.06 -5.48 8.23
C ASN A 98 -23.61 -5.86 7.91
N GLN A 99 -22.92 -6.37 8.93
CA GLN A 99 -21.58 -6.89 8.76
C GLN A 99 -21.58 -8.06 7.78
N ASN A 100 -20.68 -8.02 6.78
CA ASN A 100 -20.46 -9.18 5.92
C ASN A 100 -20.07 -10.39 6.78
N LYS A 101 -20.58 -11.59 6.44
CA LYS A 101 -20.59 -12.78 7.31
C LYS A 101 -19.20 -13.28 7.78
N ASN A 102 -18.09 -12.71 7.28
CA ASN A 102 -16.73 -12.98 7.75
C ASN A 102 -15.94 -11.67 7.94
N PRO A 103 -16.14 -10.94 9.05
CA PRO A 103 -15.47 -9.67 9.29
C PRO A 103 -14.49 -9.84 10.44
N LEU A 104 -13.44 -10.64 10.26
CA LEU A 104 -12.26 -10.40 11.08
C LEU A 104 -11.54 -9.21 10.45
N PRO A 105 -11.08 -8.22 11.24
CA PRO A 105 -10.15 -7.25 10.69
C PRO A 105 -8.97 -8.06 10.13
N PHE A 106 -8.65 -7.87 8.85
CA PHE A 106 -7.51 -8.52 8.22
C PHE A 106 -6.23 -7.90 8.81
N LEU A 107 -5.87 -8.34 10.02
CA LEU A 107 -4.68 -7.83 10.73
C LEU A 107 -3.39 -8.40 10.15
N ALA A 108 -3.49 -9.50 9.39
CA ALA A 108 -2.35 -10.06 8.68
C ALA A 108 -2.01 -9.13 7.50
N HIS A 109 -0.82 -8.57 7.54
CA HIS A 109 -0.37 -7.56 6.62
C HIS A 109 0.89 -7.95 5.89
N ASP A 110 0.95 -7.65 4.59
CA ASP A 110 2.10 -7.90 3.73
C ASP A 110 2.92 -6.63 3.51
N PHE A 111 4.23 -6.75 3.66
CA PHE A 111 5.17 -5.65 3.43
C PHE A 111 6.51 -6.17 2.88
N ILE A 112 7.39 -5.24 2.49
CA ILE A 112 8.72 -5.56 1.98
C ILE A 112 9.75 -5.31 3.09
N THR A 113 10.53 -6.33 3.44
CA THR A 113 11.72 -6.20 4.29
C THR A 113 12.96 -6.01 3.43
N ILE A 114 13.72 -4.96 3.69
CA ILE A 114 15.00 -4.65 3.03
C ILE A 114 16.11 -4.89 4.04
N LYS A 115 17.13 -5.64 3.66
CA LYS A 115 18.32 -5.91 4.47
C LYS A 115 19.55 -5.35 3.76
N SER A 116 20.40 -4.68 4.52
CA SER A 116 21.72 -4.22 4.09
C SER A 116 22.82 -5.22 4.48
N LYS A 117 24.00 -5.06 3.87
CA LYS A 117 25.18 -5.92 4.13
C LYS A 117 25.73 -5.80 5.54
N ASP A 118 25.52 -4.65 6.20
CA ASP A 118 25.86 -4.44 7.61
C ASP A 118 24.77 -4.96 8.58
N ASN A 119 23.80 -5.73 8.07
CA ASN A 119 22.67 -6.32 8.80
C ASN A 119 21.62 -5.33 9.33
N GLN A 120 21.63 -4.06 8.92
CA GLN A 120 20.48 -3.20 9.16
C GLN A 120 19.27 -3.73 8.36
N GLN A 121 18.08 -3.53 8.92
CA GLN A 121 16.83 -3.97 8.32
C GLN A 121 15.83 -2.83 8.34
N PHE A 122 15.17 -2.64 7.21
CA PHE A 122 14.16 -1.63 6.96
C PHE A 122 12.88 -2.32 6.50
N VAL A 123 11.74 -1.70 6.82
CA VAL A 123 10.42 -2.14 6.36
C VAL A 123 9.88 -1.07 5.43
N LEU A 124 9.59 -1.46 4.20
CA LEU A 124 8.84 -0.67 3.24
C LEU A 124 7.40 -1.17 3.24
N ASP A 125 6.51 -0.36 3.82
CA ASP A 125 5.08 -0.63 3.92
C ASP A 125 4.29 0.52 3.29
N VAL A 126 3.99 0.38 2.00
CA VAL A 126 3.24 1.39 1.24
C VAL A 126 1.73 1.31 1.44
N SER A 127 1.26 0.32 2.21
CA SER A 127 -0.16 0.03 2.45
C SER A 127 -0.48 0.01 3.94
N GLY A 128 0.41 0.55 4.78
CA GLY A 128 0.24 0.59 6.24
C GLY A 128 -0.84 1.56 6.70
N ASP A 129 -1.20 2.52 5.85
CA ASP A 129 -2.30 3.45 6.07
C ASP A 129 -3.65 2.74 6.23
N GLN A 130 -3.82 1.52 5.68
CA GLN A 130 -4.98 0.67 5.95
C GLN A 130 -5.18 0.36 7.44
N PHE A 131 -4.10 0.46 8.24
CA PHE A 131 -4.08 0.31 9.70
C PHE A 131 -3.83 1.63 10.43
N GLY A 132 -3.86 2.77 9.73
CA GLY A 132 -3.63 4.10 10.29
C GLY A 132 -2.15 4.49 10.40
N LEU A 133 -1.22 3.69 9.85
CA LEU A 133 0.20 4.00 9.89
C LEU A 133 0.54 5.18 8.96
N LYS A 134 1.29 6.16 9.47
CA LYS A 134 1.56 7.42 8.76
C LYS A 134 2.80 7.39 7.89
N GLU A 135 3.80 6.62 8.29
CA GLU A 135 5.05 6.47 7.53
C GLU A 135 4.96 5.23 6.62
N TRP A 136 5.75 5.24 5.56
CA TRP A 136 5.83 4.13 4.60
C TRP A 136 7.18 3.40 4.64
N LEU A 137 8.16 3.96 5.36
CA LEU A 137 9.50 3.40 5.53
C LEU A 137 9.91 3.48 7.00
N TYR A 138 10.29 2.33 7.56
CA TYR A 138 10.65 2.20 8.96
C TYR A 138 11.99 1.49 9.13
N THR A 139 12.66 1.71 10.25
CA THR A 139 13.61 0.72 10.73
C THR A 139 12.82 -0.50 11.21
N LYS A 140 13.39 -1.71 11.04
CA LYS A 140 12.76 -2.93 11.56
C LYS A 140 12.41 -2.82 13.04
N LYS A 141 13.31 -2.23 13.83
CA LYS A 141 13.12 -2.04 15.27
C LYS A 141 11.89 -1.19 15.59
N ASP A 142 11.64 -0.15 14.83
CA ASP A 142 10.49 0.74 15.08
C ASP A 142 9.20 0.11 14.55
N TYR A 143 9.24 -0.53 13.39
CA TYR A 143 8.08 -1.23 12.83
C TYR A 143 7.59 -2.38 13.72
N TRP A 144 8.51 -3.13 14.35
CA TRP A 144 8.14 -4.23 15.23
C TRP A 144 7.39 -3.81 16.49
N LYS A 145 7.44 -2.53 16.87
CA LYS A 145 6.64 -2.00 17.99
C LYS A 145 5.16 -1.82 17.62
N LEU A 146 4.84 -1.90 16.32
CA LEU A 146 3.50 -1.75 15.76
C LEU A 146 2.84 -3.11 15.46
N LEU A 147 3.48 -4.21 15.88
CA LEU A 147 3.00 -5.56 15.64
C LEU A 147 2.30 -6.10 16.88
N LEU A 148 1.25 -6.89 16.67
CA LEU A 148 0.63 -7.66 17.74
C LEU A 148 1.55 -8.80 18.17
N ASP A 149 1.46 -9.17 19.45
CA ASP A 149 2.12 -10.37 19.97
C ASP A 149 1.53 -11.62 19.29
N GLY A 150 2.31 -12.21 18.38
CA GLY A 150 1.91 -13.39 17.61
C GLY A 150 2.71 -13.46 16.32
N GLN A 151 2.80 -14.65 15.73
CA GLN A 151 3.38 -14.81 14.39
C GLN A 151 2.25 -15.01 13.39
N ALA A 152 2.24 -14.20 12.33
CA ALA A 152 1.38 -14.49 11.19
C ALA A 152 1.83 -15.80 10.53
N PRO A 153 0.93 -16.50 9.81
CA PRO A 153 1.30 -17.71 9.09
C PRO A 153 2.48 -17.43 8.15
N GLU A 154 3.55 -18.21 8.30
CA GLU A 154 4.74 -18.10 7.48
C GLU A 154 4.38 -18.22 5.99
N ILE A 155 4.99 -17.38 5.16
CA ILE A 155 4.81 -17.44 3.70
C ILE A 155 5.58 -18.65 3.19
N THR A 156 4.93 -19.81 3.16
CA THR A 156 5.57 -21.10 2.85
C THR A 156 6.14 -21.26 1.45
N CYS A 157 5.90 -20.30 0.53
CA CYS A 157 6.64 -20.22 -0.74
C CYS A 157 6.46 -18.84 -1.43
N GLU A 158 7.43 -17.94 -1.25
CA GLU A 158 7.46 -16.63 -1.93
C GLU A 158 7.43 -16.82 -3.47
N ALA A 159 8.24 -17.74 -4.01
CA ALA A 159 8.38 -17.94 -5.45
C ALA A 159 7.13 -18.53 -6.13
N THR A 160 6.48 -19.53 -5.51
CA THR A 160 5.26 -20.14 -6.10
C THR A 160 4.08 -19.18 -6.01
N LYS A 161 3.97 -18.38 -4.95
CA LYS A 161 2.91 -17.38 -4.84
C LYS A 161 3.15 -16.20 -5.79
N LEU A 162 4.39 -15.71 -5.93
CA LEU A 162 4.74 -14.69 -6.94
C LEU A 162 4.33 -15.14 -8.33
N HIS A 163 4.80 -16.32 -8.74
CA HIS A 163 4.53 -16.84 -10.09
C HIS A 163 3.03 -17.05 -10.33
N LYS A 164 2.27 -17.52 -9.33
CA LYS A 164 0.83 -17.72 -9.47
C LYS A 164 0.10 -16.39 -9.66
N VAL A 165 0.46 -15.38 -8.87
CA VAL A 165 -0.11 -14.02 -8.93
C VAL A 165 0.25 -13.30 -10.24
N GLU A 166 1.48 -13.51 -10.74
CA GLU A 166 1.92 -13.02 -12.06
C GLU A 166 1.17 -13.70 -13.21
N SER A 167 0.88 -15.00 -13.09
CA SER A 167 0.30 -15.79 -14.19
C SER A 167 -1.24 -15.80 -14.26
N GLU A 168 -1.95 -15.51 -13.16
CA GLU A 168 -3.41 -15.74 -13.07
C GLU A 168 -4.28 -14.48 -13.06
N ASP A 169 -3.72 -13.27 -12.91
CA ASP A 169 -4.52 -12.05 -12.75
C ASP A 169 -4.09 -10.95 -13.72
N THR A 170 -4.88 -10.75 -14.79
CA THR A 170 -4.70 -9.65 -15.73
C THR A 170 -4.72 -8.28 -15.04
N ARG A 171 -5.41 -8.16 -13.89
CA ARG A 171 -5.39 -6.92 -13.08
C ARG A 171 -4.03 -6.68 -12.41
N ASN A 172 -3.33 -7.74 -12.00
CA ASN A 172 -1.97 -7.59 -11.43
C ASN A 172 -0.97 -7.14 -12.49
N SER A 173 -1.12 -7.64 -13.73
CA SER A 173 -0.32 -7.14 -14.86
C SER A 173 -0.61 -5.65 -15.13
N ALA A 174 -1.89 -5.24 -15.13
CA ALA A 174 -2.25 -3.83 -15.30
C ALA A 174 -1.69 -2.95 -14.17
N LEU A 175 -1.82 -3.39 -12.91
CA LEU A 175 -1.23 -2.74 -11.74
C LEU A 175 0.28 -2.57 -11.86
N GLN A 176 0.98 -3.64 -12.21
CA GLN A 176 2.42 -3.61 -12.39
C GLN A 176 2.80 -2.61 -13.49
N SER A 177 2.13 -2.64 -14.64
CA SER A 177 2.35 -1.66 -15.71
C SER A 177 2.06 -0.23 -15.27
N ALA A 178 1.06 -0.01 -14.41
CA ALA A 178 0.74 1.31 -13.86
C ALA A 178 1.85 1.84 -12.94
N VAL A 179 2.41 0.97 -12.08
CA VAL A 179 3.55 1.29 -11.23
C VAL A 179 4.78 1.59 -12.08
N GLU A 180 5.10 0.75 -13.06
CA GLU A 180 6.23 0.94 -13.98
C GLU A 180 6.10 2.27 -14.74
N GLN A 181 4.91 2.56 -15.29
CA GLN A 181 4.65 3.84 -15.95
C GLN A 181 4.82 5.03 -15.00
N ALA A 182 4.30 4.93 -13.76
CA ALA A 182 4.47 5.98 -12.76
C ALA A 182 5.95 6.26 -12.48
N LEU A 183 6.75 5.20 -12.32
CA LEU A 183 8.18 5.30 -12.07
C LEU A 183 8.88 5.96 -13.26
N GLU A 184 8.62 5.51 -14.49
CA GLU A 184 9.21 6.11 -15.71
C GLU A 184 8.86 7.60 -15.88
N GLU A 185 7.62 7.99 -15.57
CA GLU A 185 7.22 9.41 -15.56
C GLU A 185 8.02 10.21 -14.51
N VAL A 186 8.23 9.64 -13.31
CA VAL A 186 9.09 10.27 -12.29
C VAL A 186 10.53 10.40 -12.79
N LYS A 187 11.09 9.33 -13.40
CA LYS A 187 12.46 9.38 -13.95
C LYS A 187 12.58 10.49 -14.99
N ALA A 188 11.58 10.60 -15.88
CA ALA A 188 11.55 11.63 -16.91
C ALA A 188 11.45 13.05 -16.33
N ASP A 189 10.62 13.26 -15.31
CA ASP A 189 10.49 14.56 -14.64
C ASP A 189 11.79 14.96 -13.94
N TRP A 190 12.41 14.05 -13.19
CA TRP A 190 13.68 14.30 -12.51
C TRP A 190 14.83 14.53 -13.46
N ALA A 191 14.88 13.82 -14.58
CA ALA A 191 15.91 14.01 -15.60
C ALA A 191 15.88 15.43 -16.19
N ARG A 192 14.71 16.09 -16.26
CA ARG A 192 14.60 17.51 -16.67
C ARG A 192 15.25 18.46 -15.66
N GLU A 193 15.34 18.04 -14.40
CA GLU A 193 16.06 18.75 -13.33
C GLU A 193 17.52 18.29 -13.18
N TYR A 194 18.03 17.44 -14.10
CA TYR A 194 19.35 16.80 -14.02
C TYR A 194 19.54 15.94 -12.76
N ILE A 195 18.46 15.33 -12.27
CA ILE A 195 18.46 14.43 -11.11
C ILE A 195 18.31 12.99 -11.61
N PHE A 196 19.21 12.11 -11.15
CA PHE A 196 19.20 10.68 -11.48
C PHE A 196 19.21 9.82 -10.20
N TRP A 197 18.64 8.62 -10.27
CA TRP A 197 18.54 7.69 -9.12
C TRP A 197 19.87 7.47 -8.41
N LYS A 198 20.91 7.17 -9.19
CA LYS A 198 22.27 6.93 -8.70
C LYS A 198 22.86 8.13 -7.93
N ASP A 199 22.40 9.34 -8.21
CA ASP A 199 22.93 10.58 -7.65
C ASP A 199 22.07 11.09 -6.48
N LEU A 200 20.99 10.39 -6.11
CA LEU A 200 20.10 10.80 -5.02
C LEU A 200 20.86 10.99 -3.70
N HIS A 201 21.85 10.16 -3.42
CA HIS A 201 22.65 10.23 -2.19
C HIS A 201 23.47 11.53 -2.07
N LEU A 202 23.73 12.21 -3.20
CA LEU A 202 24.45 13.49 -3.24
C LEU A 202 23.56 14.69 -2.94
N LEU A 203 22.24 14.50 -2.95
CA LEU A 203 21.27 15.57 -2.71
C LEU A 203 21.11 15.85 -1.22
N PRO A 204 20.82 17.11 -0.83
CA PRO A 204 20.47 17.43 0.54
C PRO A 204 19.18 16.72 0.95
N GLU A 205 19.07 16.40 2.23
CA GLU A 205 17.97 15.61 2.81
C GLU A 205 16.58 16.13 2.44
N TRP A 206 16.36 17.45 2.54
CA TRP A 206 15.07 18.06 2.21
C TRP A 206 14.65 17.80 0.75
N LYS A 207 15.59 17.80 -0.19
CA LYS A 207 15.32 17.52 -1.61
C LYS A 207 15.05 16.03 -1.82
N ARG A 208 15.83 15.15 -1.16
CA ARG A 208 15.55 13.69 -1.17
C ARG A 208 14.14 13.39 -0.66
N SER A 209 13.75 13.99 0.46
CA SER A 209 12.40 13.85 1.03
C SER A 209 11.32 14.35 0.07
N GLN A 210 11.52 15.50 -0.57
CA GLN A 210 10.59 16.02 -1.59
C GLN A 210 10.44 15.06 -2.78
N LEU A 211 11.55 14.53 -3.28
CA LEU A 211 11.58 13.59 -4.40
C LEU A 211 10.88 12.27 -4.02
N GLN A 212 11.16 11.72 -2.84
CA GLN A 212 10.47 10.53 -2.32
C GLN A 212 8.95 10.73 -2.27
N LYS A 213 8.48 11.88 -1.76
CA LYS A 213 7.06 12.24 -1.74
C LYS A 213 6.47 12.30 -3.15
N SER A 214 7.23 12.78 -4.15
CA SER A 214 6.76 12.84 -5.54
C SER A 214 6.58 11.46 -6.17
N ILE A 215 7.45 10.48 -5.84
CA ILE A 215 7.27 9.08 -6.27
C ILE A 215 5.99 8.52 -5.67
N ALA A 216 5.86 8.61 -4.35
CA ALA A 216 4.72 8.06 -3.63
C ALA A 216 3.41 8.63 -4.17
N ALA A 217 3.34 9.95 -4.40
CA ALA A 217 2.17 10.60 -4.97
C ALA A 217 1.84 10.08 -6.38
N LYS A 218 2.83 9.96 -7.28
CA LYS A 218 2.59 9.49 -8.66
C LYS A 218 2.18 8.02 -8.71
N VAL A 219 2.88 7.15 -7.98
CA VAL A 219 2.54 5.73 -7.88
C VAL A 219 1.12 5.58 -7.33
N ARG A 220 0.79 6.29 -6.24
CA ARG A 220 -0.56 6.28 -5.66
C ARG A 220 -1.63 6.66 -6.68
N VAL A 221 -1.45 7.76 -7.41
CA VAL A 221 -2.42 8.22 -8.43
C VAL A 221 -2.65 7.16 -9.51
N LYS A 222 -1.58 6.57 -10.03
CA LYS A 222 -1.67 5.56 -11.11
C LYS A 222 -2.29 4.26 -10.64
N VAL A 223 -1.85 3.76 -9.48
CA VAL A 223 -2.39 2.55 -8.84
C VAL A 223 -3.89 2.71 -8.60
N VAL A 224 -4.32 3.82 -7.99
CA VAL A 224 -5.75 4.10 -7.75
C VAL A 224 -6.54 4.17 -9.07
N ALA A 225 -6.00 4.84 -10.10
CA ALA A 225 -6.66 4.92 -11.40
C ALA A 225 -6.87 3.54 -12.04
N THR A 226 -5.80 2.73 -12.12
CA THR A 226 -5.86 1.39 -12.72
C THR A 226 -6.77 0.42 -11.98
N LEU A 227 -6.93 0.61 -10.67
CA LEU A 227 -7.82 -0.21 -9.84
C LEU A 227 -9.27 0.24 -9.88
N SER A 228 -9.51 1.48 -10.33
CA SER A 228 -10.85 2.03 -10.53
C SER A 228 -11.43 1.64 -11.90
N ASP A 229 -10.60 1.22 -12.86
CA ASP A 229 -10.99 0.80 -14.22
C ASP A 229 -11.53 -0.65 -14.27
#